data_AF-A0A6P1Y1B2-F1
#
_entry.id   AF-A0A6P1Y1B2-F1
#
_cell.length_a   1.000
_cell.length_b   1.000
_cell.length_c   1.000
_cell.angle_alpha   90.00
_cell.angle_beta   90.00
_cell.angle_gamma   90.00
#
_symmetry.space_group_name_H-M   'P 1'
#
loop_
_entity.id
_entity.type
_entity.pdbx_description
1 polymer ?
#
loop_
_entity_poly.entity_id
_entity_poly.type
_entity_poly.pdbx_seq_one_letter_code
_entity_poly.pdbx_strand_id
1 'polypeptide(L)' 'MSGTGSKICGLILIIISIFLLLGGLYLPAAVIPVWILRGLDIAGLILLAVGIVMYKVLKR' A
#
# COMPACT_ATOMS: atom_id res chain seq x y z
N MET A 1 22.88 5.13 0.58
CA MET A 1 21.75 5.62 1.41
C MET A 1 21.80 4.91 2.75
N SER A 2 21.88 5.63 3.86
CA SER A 2 21.97 5.04 5.20
C SER A 2 20.79 4.08 5.43
N GLY A 3 21.04 2.93 6.06
CA GLY A 3 20.05 1.85 6.24
C GLY A 3 18.75 2.27 6.95
N THR A 4 18.71 3.48 7.51
CA THR A 4 17.52 4.12 8.10
C THR A 4 16.54 4.63 7.05
N GLY A 5 17.03 5.22 5.94
CA GLY A 5 16.15 5.83 4.94
C GLY A 5 15.27 4.82 4.20
N SER A 6 15.82 3.64 3.92
CA SER A 6 15.07 2.59 3.25
C SER A 6 14.08 1.90 4.23
N LYS A 7 14.35 1.90 5.56
CA LYS A 7 13.40 1.39 6.57
C LYS A 7 12.17 2.29 6.64
N ILE A 8 12.39 3.60 6.67
CA ILE A 8 11.32 4.61 6.65
C ILE A 8 10.52 4.51 5.35
N CYS A 9 11.19 4.31 4.21
CA CYS A 9 10.52 4.17 2.92
C CYS A 9 9.60 2.93 2.87
N GLY A 10 10.07 1.77 3.35
CA GLY A 10 9.24 0.56 3.44
C GLY A 10 8.04 0.73 4.39
N LEU A 11 8.23 1.43 5.50
CA LEU A 11 7.16 1.69 6.48
C LEU A 11 6.12 2.67 5.93
N ILE A 12 6.54 3.72 5.22
CA ILE A 12 5.65 4.65 4.51
C ILE A 12 4.85 3.93 3.43
N LEU A 13 5.48 3.05 2.64
CA LEU A 13 4.79 2.25 1.63
C LEU A 13 3.67 1.38 2.23
N ILE A 14 3.94 0.75 3.37
CA ILE A 14 2.93 -0.03 4.10
C ILE A 14 1.78 0.87 4.58
N ILE A 15 2.08 2.04 5.14
CA ILE A 15 1.05 2.99 5.59
C ILE A 15 0.17 3.43 4.40
N ILE A 16 0.78 3.85 3.29
CA ILE A 16 0.04 4.29 2.09
C ILE A 16 -0.83 3.15 1.54
N SER A 17 -0.30 1.93 1.51
CA SER A 17 -1.05 0.76 1.07
C SER A 17 -2.30 0.50 1.93
N ILE A 18 -2.20 0.63 3.25
CA ILE A 18 -3.34 0.49 4.16
C ILE A 18 -4.41 1.55 3.85
N PHE A 19 -4.02 2.81 3.63
CA PHE A 19 -4.96 3.86 3.23
C PHE A 19 -5.62 3.60 1.87
N LEU A 20 -4.87 3.02 0.92
CA LEU A 20 -5.42 2.63 -0.39
C LEU A 20 -6.47 1.53 -0.27
N LEU A 21 -6.19 0.50 0.52
CA LEU A 21 -7.11 -0.61 0.81
C LEU A 21 -8.35 -0.11 1.56
N LEU A 22 -8.15 0.77 2.55
CA LEU A 22 -9.24 1.38 3.29
C LEU A 22 -10.11 2.24 2.36
N GLY A 23 -9.49 2.98 1.43
CA GLY A 23 -10.18 3.71 0.38
C GLY A 23 -11.01 2.78 -0.50
N GLY A 24 -10.44 1.67 -0.98
CA GLY A 24 -11.14 0.66 -1.77
C GLY A 24 -12.36 0.04 -1.05
N LEU A 25 -12.32 -0.06 0.28
CA LEU A 25 -13.39 -0.65 1.07
C LEU A 25 -14.47 0.36 1.50
N TYR A 26 -14.06 1.58 1.85
CA TYR A 26 -14.95 2.61 2.41
C TYR A 26 -15.45 3.64 1.40
N LEU A 27 -14.84 3.75 0.21
CA LEU A 27 -15.34 4.66 -0.81
C LEU A 27 -16.69 4.15 -1.34
N PRO A 28 -17.75 4.99 -1.31
CA PRO A 28 -19.05 4.57 -1.77
C PRO A 28 -19.02 4.32 -3.28
N ALA A 29 -19.36 3.08 -3.68
CA ALA A 29 -19.49 2.67 -5.08
C ALA A 29 -20.58 3.46 -5.85
N ALA A 30 -21.37 4.26 -5.15
CA ALA A 30 -22.33 5.19 -5.74
C ALA A 30 -21.65 6.39 -6.43
N VAL A 31 -20.42 6.73 -6.03
CA VAL A 31 -19.68 7.90 -6.55
C VAL A 31 -18.50 7.46 -7.43
N ILE A 32 -17.88 6.32 -7.13
CA ILE A 32 -16.73 5.79 -7.86
C ILE A 32 -17.11 4.46 -8.53
N PRO A 33 -16.80 4.25 -9.82
CA PRO A 33 -17.10 3.01 -10.50
C PRO A 33 -16.36 1.83 -9.87
N VAL A 34 -17.05 0.69 -9.73
CA VAL A 34 -16.55 -0.56 -9.12
C VAL A 34 -15.22 -1.03 -9.69
N TRP A 35 -14.97 -0.78 -10.97
CA TRP A 35 -13.70 -1.12 -11.63
C TRP A 35 -12.51 -0.38 -11.04
N ILE A 36 -12.69 0.90 -10.70
CA ILE A 36 -11.65 1.72 -10.08
C ILE A 36 -11.44 1.29 -8.64
N LEU A 37 -12.51 1.00 -7.89
CA LEU A 37 -12.40 0.47 -6.53
C LEU A 37 -11.63 -0.85 -6.49
N ARG A 38 -11.95 -1.80 -7.39
CA ARG A 38 -11.20 -3.06 -7.51
C ARG A 38 -9.75 -2.83 -7.91
N GLY A 39 -9.49 -1.92 -8.85
CA GLY A 39 -8.13 -1.56 -9.24
C GLY A 39 -7.33 -0.98 -8.08
N LEU A 40 -7.96 -0.13 -7.26
CA LEU A 40 -7.37 0.48 -6.07
C LEU A 40 -7.04 -0.56 -5.01
N ASP A 41 -7.93 -1.52 -4.80
CA ASP A 41 -7.74 -2.61 -3.83
C ASP A 41 -6.59 -3.55 -4.24
N ILE A 42 -6.55 -3.93 -5.54
CA ILE A 42 -5.45 -4.73 -6.10
C ILE A 42 -4.12 -3.97 -6.02
N ALA A 43 -4.11 -2.67 -6.37
CA ALA A 43 -2.92 -1.84 -6.25
C ALA A 43 -2.46 -1.73 -4.79
N GLY A 44 -3.40 -1.56 -3.86
CA GLY A 44 -3.16 -1.58 -2.43
C GLY A 44 -2.49 -2.87 -1.97
N LEU A 45 -3.00 -4.03 -2.37
CA LEU A 45 -2.44 -5.35 -2.05
C LEU A 45 -1.01 -5.53 -2.60
N ILE A 46 -0.77 -5.16 -3.86
CA ILE A 46 0.57 -5.25 -4.48
C ILE A 46 1.55 -4.34 -3.73
N LEU A 47 1.13 -3.10 -3.43
CA LEU A 47 1.95 -2.14 -2.70
C LEU A 47 2.24 -2.61 -1.26
N LEU A 48 1.29 -3.29 -0.62
CA LEU A 48 1.46 -3.91 0.70
C LEU A 48 2.54 -5.00 0.63
N ALA A 49 2.42 -5.90 -0.34
CA ALA A 49 3.36 -7.00 -0.52
C ALA A 49 4.77 -6.48 -0.79
N VAL A 50 4.92 -5.49 -1.68
CA VAL A 50 6.21 -4.84 -1.98
C VAL A 50 6.76 -4.13 -0.75
N GLY A 51 5.93 -3.37 -0.03
CA GLY A 51 6.32 -2.67 1.20
C GLY A 51 6.81 -3.62 2.29
N ILE A 52 6.12 -4.75 2.50
CA ILE A 52 6.52 -5.80 3.44
C ILE A 52 7.82 -6.45 3.00
N VAL A 53 7.96 -6.81 1.72
CA VAL A 53 9.19 -7.42 1.19
C VAL A 53 10.36 -6.46 1.36
N MET A 54 10.22 -5.18 0.99
CA MET A 54 11.26 -4.16 1.20
C MET A 54 11.60 -4.00 2.68
N TYR A 55 10.60 -3.86 3.56
CA TYR A 55 10.83 -3.73 5.00
C TYR A 55 11.56 -4.95 5.58
N LYS A 56 11.18 -6.17 5.16
CA LYS A 56 11.74 -7.43 5.66
C LYS A 56 13.13 -7.73 5.08
N VAL A 57 13.35 -7.46 3.79
CA VAL A 57 14.66 -7.59 3.11
C VAL A 57 15.67 -6.60 3.67
N LEU A 58 15.24 -5.39 4.03
CA LEU A 58 16.11 -4.37 4.60
C LEU A 58 16.36 -4.55 6.11
N LYS A 59 15.61 -5.44 6.77
CA LYS A 59 15.86 -5.82 8.17
C LYS A 59 16.90 -6.95 8.29
N ARG A 60 17.47 -7.42 7.17
CA ARG A 60 18.56 -8.40 7.15
C ARG A 60 19.87 -7.78 7.65
#